data_AF-A0A8X7TMD4-F1
#
_entry.id   AF-A0A8X7TMD4-F1
#
_cell.length_a   1.000
_cell.length_b   1.000
_cell.length_c   1.000
_cell.angle_alpha   90.00
_cell.angle_beta   90.00
_cell.angle_gamma   90.00
#
_symmetry.space_group_name_H-M   'P 1'
#
loop_
_entity.id
_entity.type
_entity.pdbx_description
1 polymer ?
#
loop_
_entity_poly.entity_id
_entity_poly.type
_entity_poly.pdbx_seq_one_letter_code
_entity_poly.pdbx_strand_id
1 'polypeptide(L)'
;MNNPQTSTFEAASDAWERWHHISGIEEKFFYQKSRTQWLGLGDRNTRFYHRVTQSRNARNTIRRIIAADGSILTDLQEIKEASSHFGNFLQGTPAEFEVMSQEQLQELID
;
A
#
# COMPACT_ATOMS: atom_id res chain seq x y z
N MET A 1 -46.09 22.79 14.36
CA MET A 1 -44.67 23.18 14.57
C MET A 1 -44.04 22.06 15.38
N ASN A 2 -43.20 21.22 14.76
CA ASN A 2 -42.59 20.06 15.43
C ASN A 2 -41.45 20.53 16.34
N ASN A 3 -41.62 20.25 17.63
CA ASN A 3 -40.69 20.58 18.70
C ASN A 3 -39.38 19.80 18.53
N PRO A 4 -38.18 20.41 18.62
CA PRO A 4 -36.92 19.66 18.65
C PRO A 4 -36.87 18.82 19.92
N GLN A 5 -36.98 17.50 19.77
CA GLN A 5 -36.87 16.55 20.87
C GLN A 5 -35.39 16.38 21.25
N THR A 6 -35.07 16.35 22.54
CA THR A 6 -33.71 16.15 23.06
C THR A 6 -33.05 14.89 22.48
N SER A 7 -33.83 13.83 22.27
CA SER A 7 -33.36 12.59 21.63
C SER A 7 -32.83 12.82 20.20
N THR A 8 -33.40 13.76 19.45
CA THR A 8 -32.90 14.11 18.11
C THR A 8 -31.55 14.84 18.19
N PHE A 9 -31.34 15.65 19.22
CA PHE A 9 -30.08 16.35 19.46
C PHE A 9 -28.97 15.38 19.91
N GLU A 10 -29.29 14.48 20.83
CA GLU A 10 -28.36 13.42 21.28
C GLU A 10 -27.94 12.52 20.12
N ALA A 11 -28.90 12.05 19.32
CA ALA A 11 -28.60 11.23 18.14
C ALA A 11 -27.72 11.97 17.10
N ALA A 12 -27.90 13.28 16.94
CA ALA A 12 -27.07 14.10 16.06
C ALA A 12 -25.64 14.27 16.61
N SER A 13 -25.50 14.45 17.93
CA SER A 13 -24.19 14.52 18.60
C SER A 13 -23.42 13.21 18.44
N ASP A 14 -24.06 12.07 18.71
CA ASP A 14 -23.46 10.74 18.56
C ASP A 14 -23.01 10.47 17.12
N ALA A 15 -23.84 10.84 16.14
CA ALA A 15 -23.51 10.69 14.73
C ALA A 15 -22.30 11.56 14.34
N TRP A 16 -22.22 12.77 14.88
CA TRP A 16 -21.11 13.68 14.64
C TRP A 16 -19.79 13.15 15.22
N GLU A 17 -19.80 12.63 16.45
CA GLU A 17 -18.60 12.05 17.07
C GLU A 17 -18.09 10.82 16.31
N ARG A 18 -19.00 9.92 15.91
CA ARG A 18 -18.66 8.75 15.09
C ARG A 18 -18.05 9.16 13.76
N TRP A 19 -18.65 10.14 13.10
CA TRP A 19 -18.14 10.65 11.82
C TRP A 19 -16.74 11.26 11.99
N HIS A 20 -16.53 12.06 13.03
CA HIS A 20 -15.24 12.68 13.31
C HIS A 20 -14.14 11.63 13.55
N HIS A 21 -14.46 10.58 14.31
CA HIS A 21 -13.56 9.46 14.56
C HIS A 21 -13.16 8.72 13.29
N ILE A 22 -14.15 8.30 12.49
CA ILE A 22 -13.91 7.55 11.23
C ILE A 22 -13.13 8.41 10.24
N SER A 23 -13.48 9.69 10.10
CA SER A 23 -12.82 10.62 9.19
C SER A 23 -11.34 10.82 9.56
N GLY A 24 -11.01 10.92 10.85
CA GLY A 24 -9.62 11.03 11.31
C GLY A 24 -8.79 9.76 11.05
N ILE A 25 -9.39 8.58 11.10
CA ILE A 25 -8.73 7.32 10.72
C ILE A 25 -8.45 7.30 9.22
N GLU A 26 -9.45 7.66 8.40
CA GLU A 26 -9.33 7.69 6.95
C GLU A 26 -8.24 8.67 6.49
N GLU A 27 -8.18 9.86 7.09
CA GLU A 27 -7.13 10.84 6.82
C GLU A 27 -5.72 10.27 7.06
N LYS A 28 -5.50 9.62 8.22
CA LYS A 28 -4.21 8.99 8.55
C LYS A 28 -3.84 7.88 7.58
N PHE A 29 -4.81 7.07 7.16
CA PHE A 29 -4.58 6.00 6.19
C PHE A 29 -4.09 6.55 4.84
N PHE A 30 -4.76 7.58 4.30
CA PHE A 30 -4.37 8.18 3.03
C PHE A 30 -3.08 9.01 3.13
N TYR A 31 -2.82 9.62 4.28
CA TYR A 31 -1.54 10.26 4.56
C TYR A 31 -0.38 9.25 4.39
N GLN A 32 -0.44 8.11 5.09
CA GLN A 32 0.58 7.06 4.97
C GLN A 32 0.71 6.53 3.53
N LYS A 33 -0.44 6.28 2.88
CA LYS A 33 -0.48 5.70 1.53
C LYS A 33 0.04 6.65 0.44
N SER A 34 -0.11 7.96 0.63
CA SER A 34 0.35 8.98 -0.32
C SER A 34 1.87 9.14 -0.35
N ARG A 35 2.59 8.79 0.74
CA ARG A 35 4.06 8.95 0.91
C ARG A 35 4.56 10.38 0.60
N THR A 36 3.78 11.40 0.98
CA THR A 36 4.12 12.83 0.75
C THR A 36 4.41 13.55 2.06
N GLN A 37 5.38 14.47 2.07
CA GLN A 37 5.67 15.36 3.22
C GLN A 37 4.58 16.45 3.29
N TRP A 38 4.01 16.63 4.48
CA TRP A 38 2.82 17.44 4.77
C TRP A 38 2.97 18.94 4.38
N LEU A 39 1.94 19.54 3.76
CA LEU A 39 1.75 21.00 3.71
C LEU A 39 0.72 21.39 4.79
N GLY A 40 1.21 21.83 5.95
CA GLY A 40 0.45 21.98 7.20
C GLY A 40 -0.54 23.15 7.21
N LEU A 41 -1.47 23.20 6.25
CA LEU A 41 -2.43 24.30 6.08
C LEU A 41 -3.87 23.82 6.18
N GLY A 42 -4.22 23.21 7.32
CA GLY A 42 -5.57 23.27 7.91
C GLY A 42 -6.76 22.58 7.22
N ASP A 43 -6.64 22.09 5.98
CA ASP A 43 -7.79 21.53 5.23
C ASP A 43 -7.98 20.00 5.39
N ARG A 44 -7.29 19.36 6.34
CA ARG A 44 -7.19 17.89 6.50
C ARG A 44 -6.68 17.16 5.24
N ASN A 45 -6.32 17.89 4.18
CA ASN A 45 -5.74 17.46 2.91
C ASN A 45 -6.38 16.21 2.27
N THR A 46 -7.61 15.82 2.64
CA THR A 46 -8.19 14.50 2.27
C THR A 46 -8.25 14.34 0.75
N ARG A 47 -8.73 15.37 0.04
CA ARG A 47 -8.82 15.38 -1.43
C ARG A 47 -7.44 15.36 -2.10
N PHE A 48 -6.45 16.04 -1.50
CA PHE A 48 -5.07 16.01 -1.98
C PHE A 48 -4.48 14.61 -1.83
N TYR A 49 -4.59 14.00 -0.66
CA TYR A 49 -4.09 12.64 -0.42
C TYR A 49 -4.76 11.62 -1.33
N HIS A 50 -6.08 11.69 -1.51
CA HIS A 50 -6.77 10.80 -2.46
C HIS A 50 -6.23 10.94 -3.89
N ARG A 51 -6.04 12.17 -4.39
CA ARG A 51 -5.50 12.40 -5.74
C ARG A 51 -4.07 11.88 -5.88
N VAL A 52 -3.21 12.15 -4.89
CA VAL A 52 -1.83 11.68 -4.89
C VAL A 52 -1.79 10.15 -4.82
N THR A 53 -2.56 9.54 -3.92
CA THR A 53 -2.70 8.07 -3.82
C THR A 53 -3.20 7.47 -5.13
N GLN A 54 -4.23 8.05 -5.76
CA GLN A 54 -4.76 7.58 -7.03
C GLN A 54 -3.71 7.66 -8.15
N SER A 55 -2.99 8.78 -8.24
CA SER A 55 -1.92 8.96 -9.22
C SER A 55 -0.76 7.98 -9.02
N ARG A 56 -0.37 7.71 -7.77
CA ARG A 56 0.66 6.71 -7.44
C ARG A 56 0.19 5.30 -7.75
N ASN A 57 -1.05 4.94 -7.40
CA ASN A 57 -1.63 3.65 -7.75
C ASN A 57 -1.61 3.47 -9.28
N ALA A 58 -2.11 4.45 -10.04
CA ALA A 58 -2.13 4.36 -11.50
C ALA A 58 -0.74 4.18 -12.14
N ARG A 59 0.31 4.77 -11.55
CA ARG A 59 1.71 4.59 -11.98
C ARG A 59 2.30 3.24 -11.56
N ASN A 60 1.97 2.76 -10.36
CA ASN A 60 2.57 1.56 -9.78
C ASN A 60 1.78 0.28 -10.09
N THR A 61 0.56 0.39 -10.63
CA THR A 61 -0.22 -0.78 -11.06
C THR A 61 0.51 -1.46 -12.21
N ILE A 62 0.94 -2.70 -11.97
CA ILE A 62 1.45 -3.59 -13.00
C ILE A 62 0.28 -3.96 -13.91
N ARG A 63 0.33 -3.54 -15.18
CA ARG A 63 -0.73 -3.78 -16.18
C ARG A 63 -0.49 -5.02 -17.02
N ARG A 64 0.76 -5.48 -17.06
CA ARG A 64 1.20 -6.59 -17.90
C ARG A 64 2.45 -7.22 -17.31
N ILE A 65 2.47 -8.54 -17.27
CA ILE A 65 3.68 -9.33 -16.99
C ILE A 65 3.93 -10.21 -18.19
N ILE A 66 5.19 -10.33 -18.59
CA ILE A 66 5.62 -11.32 -19.59
C ILE A 66 6.23 -12.48 -18.81
N ALA A 67 5.62 -13.65 -18.91
CA ALA A 67 6.10 -14.85 -18.25
C ALA A 67 7.28 -15.49 -19.01
N ALA A 68 7.95 -16.44 -18.38
CA ALA A 68 9.15 -17.09 -18.94
C ALA A 68 8.88 -17.87 -20.23
N ASP A 69 7.63 -18.29 -20.45
CA ASP A 69 7.15 -18.96 -21.67
C ASP A 69 6.77 -17.97 -22.79
N GLY A 70 6.94 -16.66 -22.56
CA GLY A 70 6.57 -15.60 -23.49
C GLY A 70 5.08 -15.23 -23.47
N SER A 71 4.28 -15.85 -22.60
CA SER A 71 2.86 -15.48 -22.44
C SER A 71 2.71 -14.11 -21.79
N ILE A 72 1.67 -13.39 -22.21
CA ILE A 72 1.37 -12.04 -21.73
C ILE A 72 0.22 -12.13 -20.75
N LEU A 73 0.52 -11.96 -19.46
CA LEU A 73 -0.48 -11.91 -18.41
C LEU A 73 -1.02 -10.49 -18.31
N THR A 74 -2.29 -10.31 -18.65
CA THR A 74 -3.02 -9.04 -18.51
C THR A 74 -4.15 -9.10 -17.50
N ASP A 75 -4.53 -10.31 -17.05
CA ASP A 75 -5.58 -10.44 -16.05
C ASP A 75 -5.06 -10.14 -14.63
N LEU A 76 -5.93 -9.58 -13.81
CA LEU A 76 -5.61 -9.17 -12.45
C LEU A 76 -5.38 -10.36 -11.51
N GLN A 77 -6.03 -11.51 -11.73
CA GLN A 77 -5.73 -12.72 -10.95
C GLN A 77 -4.39 -13.30 -11.37
N GLU A 78 -4.13 -13.41 -12.67
CA GLU A 78 -2.86 -13.93 -13.21
C GLU A 78 -1.66 -13.09 -12.74
N ILE A 79 -1.78 -11.76 -12.77
CA ILE A 79 -0.74 -10.84 -12.30
C ILE A 79 -0.50 -11.01 -10.79
N LYS A 80 -1.56 -11.27 -10.01
CA LYS A 80 -1.44 -11.48 -8.55
C LYS A 80 -0.73 -12.80 -8.25
N GLU A 81 -1.03 -13.86 -8.98
CA GLU A 81 -0.39 -15.16 -8.84
C GLU A 81 1.09 -15.10 -9.26
N ALA A 82 1.39 -14.42 -10.36
CA ALA A 82 2.77 -14.11 -10.77
C ALA A 82 3.51 -13.28 -9.72
N SER A 83 2.85 -12.32 -9.07
CA SER A 83 3.45 -11.55 -7.97
C SER A 83 3.81 -12.42 -6.77
N SER A 84 3.00 -13.44 -6.45
CA SER A 84 3.33 -14.42 -5.40
C SER A 84 4.55 -15.26 -5.77
N HIS A 85 4.66 -15.67 -7.04
CA HIS A 85 5.85 -16.34 -7.55
C HIS A 85 7.11 -15.46 -7.38
N PHE A 86 7.06 -14.17 -7.75
CA PHE A 86 8.19 -13.26 -7.54
C PHE A 86 8.48 -13.00 -6.05
N GLY A 87 7.47 -12.99 -5.19
CA GLY A 87 7.67 -12.89 -3.75
C GLY A 87 8.53 -14.04 -3.23
N ASN A 88 8.19 -15.27 -3.59
CA ASN A 88 8.96 -16.46 -3.22
C ASN A 88 10.33 -16.51 -3.90
N PHE A 89 10.43 -16.10 -5.17
CA PHE A 89 11.69 -16.07 -5.91
C PHE A 89 12.69 -15.04 -5.34
N LEU A 90 12.22 -13.82 -5.05
CA LEU A 90 13.07 -12.73 -4.54
C LEU A 90 13.36 -12.85 -3.04
N GLN A 91 12.53 -13.57 -2.29
CA GLN A 91 12.76 -13.89 -0.88
C GLN A 91 13.43 -15.26 -0.68
N GLY A 92 13.58 -16.03 -1.75
CA GLY A 92 14.36 -17.26 -1.73
C GLY A 92 15.82 -16.91 -1.47
N THR A 93 16.29 -17.21 -0.25
CA THR A 93 17.73 -17.34 -0.02
C THR A 93 18.25 -18.33 -1.04
N PRO A 94 19.35 -18.03 -1.77
CA PRO A 94 19.94 -18.99 -2.69
C PRO A 94 20.18 -20.28 -1.90
N ALA A 95 19.53 -21.36 -2.33
CA ALA A 95 19.50 -22.62 -1.58
C ALA A 95 20.90 -23.23 -1.40
N GLU A 96 21.89 -22.74 -2.14
CA GLU A 96 23.28 -23.16 -2.08
C GLU A 96 24.18 -21.92 -2.29
N PHE A 97 24.27 -21.06 -1.28
CA PHE A 97 25.54 -20.35 -1.09
C PHE A 97 26.32 -21.18 -0.08
N GLU A 98 27.03 -22.20 -0.57
CA GLU A 98 28.15 -22.76 0.15
C GLU A 98 29.14 -21.60 0.32
N VAL A 99 29.18 -21.03 1.52
CA VAL A 99 30.14 -20.00 1.87
C VAL A 99 31.51 -20.66 1.72
N MET A 100 32.23 -20.33 0.65
CA MET A 100 33.60 -20.79 0.45
C MET A 100 34.41 -20.41 1.70
N SER A 101 35.11 -21.37 2.30
CA SER A 101 35.92 -21.07 3.48
C SER A 101 37.03 -20.09 3.11
N GLN A 102 37.51 -19.34 4.09
CA GLN A 102 38.60 -18.40 3.88
C GLN A 102 39.85 -19.09 3.30
N GLU A 103 40.08 -20.37 3.63
CA GLU A 103 41.20 -21.15 3.08
C GLU A 103 41.03 -21.40 1.58
N GLN A 104 39.81 -21.73 1.12
CA GLN A 104 39.54 -21.94 -0.31
C GLN A 104 39.66 -20.66 -1.14
N LEU A 105 39.33 -19.52 -0.55
CA LEU A 105 39.53 -18.21 -1.19
C LEU A 105 41.01 -17.84 -1.28
N GLN A 106 41.82 -18.27 -0.30
CA GLN A 106 43.25 -18.05 -0.27
C GLN A 106 43.98 -18.85 -1.35
N GLU A 107 43.57 -20.10 -1.60
CA GLU A 107 44.12 -20.97 -2.67
C GLU A 107 43.90 -20.44 -4.10
N LEU A 108 42.89 -19.59 -4.32
CA LEU A 108 42.59 -19.02 -5.65
C LEU A 108 43.49 -17.83 -6.02
N ILE A 109 44.23 -17.28 -5.05
CA ILE A 109 45.08 -16.11 -5.22
C ILE A 109 46.56 -16.50 -5.43
N ASP A 110 46.91 -17.77 -5.17
CA ASP A 110 48.23 -18.36 -5.44
C ASP A 110 48.28 -19.09 -6.81
#